data_AF-A0AAV3REP3-F1
#
_entry.id   AF-A0AAV3REP3-F1
#
_cell.length_a   1.000
_cell.length_b   1.000
_cell.length_c   1.000
_cell.angle_alpha   90.00
_cell.angle_beta   90.00
_cell.angle_gamma   90.00
#
_symmetry.space_group_name_H-M   'P 1'
#
loop_
_entity.id
_entity.type
_entity.pdbx_description
1 polymer ?
#
loop_
_entity_poly.entity_id
_entity_poly.type
_entity_poly.pdbx_seq_one_letter_code
_entity_poly.pdbx_strand_id
1 'polypeptide(L)' 'MSFTDRLDAVPLPNGFILPQFTQFNGTGDPIKHLQGFWAKMTITSNDPDIYAKAFSNSWIGTWPFFSNP' A
#
# COMPACT_ATOMS: atom_id res chain seq x y z
N MET A 1 1.42 21.25 -0.36
CA MET A 1 0.65 20.01 -0.56
C MET A 1 1.64 18.87 -0.55
N SER A 2 1.48 17.95 0.39
CA SER A 2 2.35 16.79 0.55
C SER A 2 2.04 15.72 -0.50
N PHE A 3 2.92 14.73 -0.63
CA PHE A 3 2.64 13.57 -1.49
C PHE A 3 1.42 12.78 -0.99
N THR A 4 1.27 12.65 0.33
CA THR A 4 0.11 11.98 0.96
C THR A 4 -1.20 12.73 0.71
N ASP A 5 -1.20 14.07 0.78
CA ASP A 5 -2.39 14.87 0.47
C ASP A 5 -2.90 14.62 -0.96
N ARG A 6 -1.97 14.35 -1.90
CA ARG A 6 -2.33 14.00 -3.28
C ARG A 6 -2.93 12.61 -3.39
N LEU A 7 -2.37 11.61 -2.70
CA LEU A 7 -2.91 10.25 -2.70
C LEU A 7 -4.28 10.16 -2.02
N ASP A 8 -4.52 10.93 -0.95
CA ASP A 8 -5.81 10.97 -0.27
C ASP A 8 -6.91 11.52 -1.19
N ALA A 9 -6.56 12.49 -2.05
CA ALA A 9 -7.46 13.06 -3.05
C ALA A 9 -7.75 12.13 -4.25
N VAL A 10 -7.00 11.02 -4.44
CA VAL A 10 -7.26 10.05 -5.52
C VAL A 10 -8.58 9.33 -5.24
N PRO A 11 -9.60 9.48 -6.10
CA PRO A 11 -10.87 8.79 -5.92
C PRO A 11 -10.69 7.30 -6.17
N LEU A 12 -11.24 6.47 -5.28
CA LEU A 12 -11.29 5.04 -5.52
C LEU A 12 -12.38 4.75 -6.57
N PRO A 13 -12.14 3.83 -7.52
CA PRO A 13 -13.15 3.40 -8.48
C PRO A 13 -14.41 2.90 -7.76
N ASN A 14 -15.57 3.10 -8.38
CA ASN A 14 -16.82 2.58 -7.83
C ASN A 14 -16.75 1.06 -7.67
N GLY A 15 -17.05 0.57 -6.46
CA GLY A 15 -16.96 -0.85 -6.12
C GLY A 15 -15.53 -1.35 -5.87
N PHE A 16 -14.54 -0.47 -5.74
CA PHE A 16 -13.20 -0.88 -5.33
C PHE A 16 -13.23 -1.53 -3.94
N ILE A 17 -12.73 -2.75 -3.87
CA ILE A 17 -12.54 -3.50 -2.61
C ILE A 17 -11.04 -3.62 -2.38
N LEU A 18 -10.56 -3.05 -1.28
CA LEU A 18 -9.16 -3.16 -0.89
C LEU A 18 -8.81 -4.64 -0.68
N PRO A 19 -7.78 -5.17 -1.36
CA PRO A 19 -7.36 -6.55 -1.14
C PRO A 19 -6.86 -6.77 0.27
N GLN A 20 -7.13 -7.95 0.82
CA GLN A 20 -6.49 -8.38 2.07
C GLN A 20 -5.04 -8.76 1.77
N PHE A 21 -4.11 -8.03 2.37
CA PHE A 21 -2.67 -8.27 2.24
C PHE A 21 -2.15 -9.04 3.45
N THR A 22 -1.14 -9.88 3.23
CA THR A 22 -0.27 -10.29 4.33
C THR A 22 0.54 -9.07 4.72
N GLN A 23 0.40 -8.62 5.96
CA GLN A 23 1.06 -7.41 6.42
C GLN A 23 2.54 -7.68 6.72
N PHE A 24 3.41 -6.81 6.21
CA PHE A 24 4.84 -6.87 6.45
C PHE A 24 5.20 -6.03 7.68
N ASN A 25 5.95 -6.63 8.60
CA ASN A 25 6.37 -6.01 9.86
C ASN A 25 7.87 -5.65 9.86
N GLY A 26 8.51 -5.72 8.69
CA GLY A 26 9.96 -5.51 8.54
C GLY A 26 10.82 -6.75 8.80
N THR A 27 10.22 -7.91 9.07
CA THR A 27 10.93 -9.18 9.22
C THR A 27 10.58 -10.15 8.09
N GLY A 28 11.59 -10.84 7.54
CA GLY A 28 11.43 -11.73 6.39
C GLY A 28 11.95 -11.12 5.08
N ASP A 29 11.51 -11.67 3.95
CA ASP A 29 11.96 -11.25 2.61
C ASP A 29 11.10 -10.10 2.06
N PRO A 30 11.63 -8.88 1.94
CA PRO A 30 10.90 -7.72 1.42
C PRO A 30 10.54 -7.87 -0.06
N ILE A 31 11.33 -8.59 -0.86
CA ILE A 31 11.05 -8.80 -2.29
C ILE A 31 9.84 -9.72 -2.43
N LYS A 32 9.78 -10.78 -1.64
CA LYS A 32 8.62 -11.68 -1.61
C LYS A 32 7.34 -10.95 -1.17
N HIS A 33 7.44 -10.03 -0.21
CA HIS A 33 6.32 -9.16 0.18
C HIS A 33 5.84 -8.30 -0.99
N LEU A 34 6.75 -7.58 -1.66
CA LEU A 34 6.43 -6.74 -2.81
C LEU A 34 5.78 -7.53 -3.94
N GLN A 35 6.28 -8.72 -4.25
CA GLN A 35 5.69 -9.61 -5.25
C GLN A 35 4.26 -10.00 -4.87
N GLY A 36 4.01 -10.34 -3.61
CA GLY A 36 2.67 -10.68 -3.11
C GLY A 36 1.69 -9.49 -3.15
N PHE A 37 2.18 -8.30 -2.81
CA PHE A 37 1.42 -7.06 -2.94
C PHE A 37 1.04 -6.78 -4.41
N TRP A 38 2.01 -6.82 -5.32
CA TRP A 38 1.76 -6.60 -6.75
C TRP A 38 0.81 -7.61 -7.35
N ALA A 39 0.95 -8.90 -7.03
CA ALA A 39 0.06 -9.94 -7.54
C ALA A 39 -1.41 -9.72 -7.14
N LYS A 40 -1.67 -9.14 -5.96
CA LYS A 40 -3.03 -8.77 -5.53
C LYS A 40 -3.51 -7.49 -6.21
N MET A 41 -2.65 -6.47 -6.29
CA MET A 41 -3.03 -5.18 -6.87
C MET A 41 -3.30 -5.25 -8.37
N THR A 42 -2.52 -6.02 -9.14
CA THR A 42 -2.71 -6.17 -10.59
C THR A 42 -4.04 -6.81 -10.99
N ILE A 43 -4.68 -7.52 -10.06
CA ILE A 43 -6.03 -8.07 -10.24
C ILE A 43 -7.09 -7.00 -9.95
N THR A 44 -6.82 -6.10 -9.00
CA THR A 44 -7.79 -5.12 -8.50
C THR A 44 -7.80 -3.83 -9.30
N SER A 45 -6.64 -3.38 -9.79
CA SER A 45 -6.49 -2.14 -10.54
C SER A 45 -5.25 -2.20 -11.41
N ASN A 46 -5.13 -1.25 -12.36
CA ASN A 46 -3.91 -0.97 -13.11
C ASN A 46 -3.39 0.46 -12.87
N ASP A 47 -3.98 1.18 -11.91
CA ASP A 47 -3.64 2.56 -11.60
C ASP A 47 -2.54 2.63 -10.52
N PRO A 48 -1.35 3.19 -10.84
CA PRO A 48 -0.25 3.29 -9.89
C PRO A 48 -0.56 4.16 -8.66
N ASP A 49 -1.47 5.13 -8.76
CA ASP A 49 -1.85 5.97 -7.63
C ASP A 49 -2.68 5.18 -6.61
N ILE A 50 -3.54 4.28 -7.10
CA ILE A 50 -4.28 3.34 -6.23
C ILE A 50 -3.31 2.36 -5.56
N TYR A 51 -2.23 1.95 -6.25
CA TYR A 51 -1.22 1.08 -5.66
C TYR A 51 -0.49 1.80 -4.53
N ALA A 52 -0.06 3.04 -4.75
CA ALA A 52 0.60 3.84 -3.73
C ALA A 52 -0.32 4.06 -2.51
N LYS A 53 -1.61 4.32 -2.74
CA LYS A 53 -2.62 4.48 -1.69
C LYS A 53 -2.86 3.18 -0.90
N ALA A 54 -2.89 2.03 -1.58
CA ALA A 54 -3.12 0.72 -0.94
C ALA A 54 -1.89 0.19 -0.19
N PHE A 55 -0.68 0.59 -0.59
CA PHE A 55 0.57 0.03 -0.06
C PHE A 55 0.72 0.19 1.45
N SER A 56 0.26 1.30 2.02
CA SER A 56 0.26 1.56 3.47
C SER A 56 -0.49 0.48 4.27
N ASN A 57 -1.52 -0.14 3.69
CA ASN A 57 -2.30 -1.20 4.33
C ASN A 57 -1.60 -2.57 4.31
N SER A 58 -0.55 -2.72 3.48
CA SER A 58 0.24 -3.95 3.39
C SER A 58 1.34 -4.05 4.46
N TRP A 59 1.39 -3.11 5.41
CA TRP A 59 2.46 -3.01 6.39
C TRP A 59 1.91 -2.68 7.79
N ILE A 60 2.52 -3.23 8.85
CA ILE A 60 2.12 -2.99 10.26
C ILE A 60 3.24 -2.48 11.16
N GLY A 61 4.47 -2.35 10.65
CA GLY A 61 5.58 -1.83 11.44
C GLY A 61 5.49 -0.31 11.65
N THR A 62 5.95 0.17 12.79
CA THR A 62 6.41 1.56 12.93
C THR A 62 7.75 1.66 12.21
N TRP A 63 7.81 2.37 11.08
CA TRP A 63 9.11 2.74 10.52
C TRP A 63 9.86 3.57 11.56
N PRO A 64 11.06 3.17 12.03
CA PRO A 64 11.80 3.95 13.03
C PRO A 64 12.18 5.35 12.53
N PHE A 65 12.10 5.59 11.21
CA PHE A 65 12.37 6.88 10.58
C PHE A 65 11.13 7.78 10.42
N PHE A 66 9.91 7.23 10.53
CA PHE A 66 8.66 8.00 10.49
C PHE A 66 7.92 7.99 11.83
N SER A 67 8.56 7.45 12.87
CA SER A 67 8.17 7.66 14.26
C SER A 67 8.58 9.08 14.62
N ASN A 68 7.78 10.07 14.26
CA ASN A 68 8.02 11.44 14.72
C ASN A 68 7.48 11.58 16.17
N PRO A 69 8.20 12.27 17.07
CA PRO A 69 7.61 12.79 18.31
C PRO A 69 6.46 13.76 18.05
#